data_AF-A0A6U3QGZ5-F1
#
_entry.id   AF-A0A6U3QGZ5-F1
#
_cell.length_a   1.000
_cell.length_b   1.000
_cell.length_c   1.000
_cell.angle_alpha   90.00
_cell.angle_beta   90.00
_cell.angle_gamma   90.00
#
_symmetry.space_group_name_H-M   'P 1'
#
loop_
_entity.id
_entity.type
_entity.pdbx_description
1 polymer ?
#
loop_
_entity_poly.entity_id
_entity_poly.type
_entity_poly.pdbx_seq_one_letter_code
_entity_poly.pdbx_strand_id
1 'polypeptide(L)'
;MQSRLSFLILALVGLSSAFAPGSFNVASQTKSSALFGIANDNEMSRRAAMITSAVLAAGGTVMANPSAAGAYTPPLFKQVEAIENANYIGQIGQKVYEPNTNGAPEKHLPQVKVDGNDVAVSVPHVMTEEHYIQFMWLKDVATNEVVLVKALPPTDPSPPTFKAKVPSGVELRPYLFCNLHGLWKGEPFKVA
;
A
#
# COMPACT_ATOMS: atom_id res chain seq x y z
N MET A 1 34.77 -52.01 48.59
CA MET A 1 35.61 -51.40 49.66
C MET A 1 34.74 -50.42 50.44
N GLN A 2 34.75 -50.57 51.76
CA GLN A 2 33.90 -49.90 52.75
C GLN A 2 34.47 -48.54 53.18
N SER A 3 33.60 -47.56 53.48
CA SER A 3 33.58 -46.71 54.71
C SER A 3 32.59 -45.55 54.48
N ARG A 4 31.41 -45.49 55.11
CA ARG A 4 31.09 -45.01 56.48
C ARG A 4 31.76 -43.66 56.81
N LEU A 5 31.04 -42.54 56.64
CA LEU A 5 30.17 -41.87 57.62
C LEU A 5 30.88 -41.60 58.96
N SER A 6 31.00 -40.31 59.36
CA SER A 6 30.46 -39.81 60.64
C SER A 6 30.96 -38.43 61.13
N PHE A 7 30.01 -37.67 61.69
CA PHE A 7 30.08 -36.70 62.81
C PHE A 7 30.81 -35.34 62.58
N LEU A 8 30.41 -34.18 63.14
CA LEU A 8 29.58 -33.81 64.30
C LEU A 8 29.25 -32.28 64.26
N ILE A 9 27.99 -31.89 64.55
CA ILE A 9 27.45 -30.86 65.51
C ILE A 9 28.33 -29.59 65.81
N LEU A 10 27.91 -28.30 65.96
CA LEU A 10 26.78 -27.67 66.68
C LEU A 10 26.79 -26.10 66.56
N ALA A 11 25.60 -25.50 66.69
CA ALA A 11 25.21 -24.21 67.31
C ALA A 11 25.44 -22.80 66.70
N LEU A 12 24.26 -22.15 66.52
CA LEU A 12 23.79 -20.81 66.95
C LEU A 12 24.44 -19.49 66.47
N VAL A 13 23.55 -18.62 65.98
CA VAL A 13 23.18 -17.24 66.42
C VAL A 13 22.64 -16.55 65.14
N GLY A 14 21.34 -16.33 64.97
CA GLY A 14 20.60 -15.23 65.58
C GLY A 14 20.84 -13.92 64.82
N LEU A 15 19.97 -13.54 63.88
CA LEU A 15 19.68 -12.12 63.61
C LEU A 15 18.36 -11.97 62.84
N SER A 16 17.45 -11.24 63.47
CA SER A 16 16.15 -10.79 62.96
C SER A 16 16.32 -9.77 61.83
N SER A 17 15.46 -9.82 60.82
CA SER A 17 14.86 -8.60 60.25
C SER A 17 13.61 -8.94 59.45
N ALA A 18 12.57 -8.14 59.69
CA ALA A 18 11.25 -8.25 59.12
C ALA A 18 11.23 -7.92 57.62
N PHE A 19 10.39 -8.62 56.86
CA PHE A 19 9.89 -8.13 55.57
C PHE A 19 8.38 -8.38 55.48
N ALA A 20 7.65 -7.29 55.28
CA ALA A 20 6.21 -7.23 55.13
C ALA A 20 5.74 -7.81 53.77
N PRO A 21 4.46 -8.23 53.62
CA PRO A 21 3.94 -8.70 52.35
C PRO A 21 3.58 -7.51 51.44
N GLY A 22 4.37 -7.31 50.39
CA GLY A 22 4.07 -6.39 49.28
C GLY A 22 3.37 -7.13 48.14
N SER A 23 2.19 -6.66 47.78
CA SER A 23 1.29 -7.19 46.77
C SER A 23 1.96 -7.37 45.39
N PHE A 24 1.80 -8.56 44.80
CA PHE A 24 2.11 -8.81 43.39
C PHE A 24 1.15 -8.02 42.51
N ASN A 25 1.67 -7.07 41.73
CA ASN A 25 1.00 -6.53 40.55
C ASN A 25 1.79 -6.98 39.32
N VAL A 26 1.19 -7.87 38.52
CA VAL A 26 1.70 -8.31 37.23
C VAL A 26 1.47 -7.18 36.22
N ALA A 27 2.47 -6.34 36.00
CA ALA A 27 2.55 -5.51 34.80
C ALA A 27 3.35 -6.28 33.74
N SER A 28 2.64 -7.12 33.00
CA SER A 28 3.10 -7.67 31.74
C SER A 28 2.99 -6.58 30.68
N GLN A 29 4.10 -6.06 30.18
CA GLN A 29 4.48 -6.26 28.77
C GLN A 29 5.78 -5.51 28.44
N THR A 30 6.65 -6.29 27.85
CA THR A 30 8.00 -6.03 27.40
C THR A 30 8.05 -4.99 26.29
N LYS A 31 8.86 -3.94 26.46
CA LYS A 31 9.47 -3.23 25.31
C LYS A 31 10.49 -4.18 24.68
N SER A 32 10.25 -4.61 23.45
CA SER A 32 11.25 -5.32 22.65
C SER A 32 11.19 -4.91 21.18
N SER A 33 12.38 -4.82 20.62
CA SER A 33 12.76 -4.76 19.19
C SER A 33 12.52 -3.44 18.43
N ALA A 34 13.57 -2.62 18.44
CA ALA A 34 14.00 -1.93 17.23
C ALA A 34 14.58 -2.95 16.25
N LEU A 35 14.08 -3.01 15.01
CA LEU A 35 14.70 -3.50 13.75
C LEU A 35 13.65 -3.92 12.70
N PHE A 36 12.61 -3.12 12.49
CA PHE A 36 11.83 -3.12 11.25
C PHE A 36 11.44 -1.68 10.97
N GLY A 37 11.58 -1.23 9.72
CA GLY A 37 11.33 0.15 9.33
C GLY A 37 9.96 0.61 9.82
N ILE A 38 9.95 1.68 10.61
CA ILE A 38 8.73 2.30 11.11
C ILE A 38 8.02 2.90 9.89
N ALA A 39 7.09 2.16 9.30
CA ALA A 39 5.97 2.81 8.64
C ALA A 39 5.28 3.63 9.73
N ASN A 40 5.40 4.95 9.64
CA ASN A 40 4.82 5.89 10.61
C ASN A 40 3.34 5.55 10.83
N ASP A 41 2.80 5.63 12.05
CA ASP A 41 1.41 5.26 12.36
C ASP A 41 0.39 6.01 11.45
N ASN A 42 0.78 7.20 10.98
CA ASN A 42 0.04 8.00 10.00
C ASN A 42 -0.05 7.34 8.62
N GLU A 43 1.01 6.67 8.15
CA GLU A 43 1.05 5.98 6.85
C GLU A 43 0.18 4.74 6.86
N MET A 44 0.24 3.93 7.93
CA MET A 44 -0.66 2.79 8.09
C MET A 44 -2.13 3.23 8.20
N SER A 45 -2.41 4.31 8.94
CA SER A 45 -3.76 4.87 9.05
C SER A 45 -4.26 5.42 7.71
N ARG A 46 -3.39 6.07 6.93
CA ARG A 46 -3.70 6.55 5.57
C ARG A 46 -4.03 5.40 4.63
N ARG A 47 -3.27 4.30 4.67
CA ARG A 47 -3.53 3.08 3.87
C ARG A 47 -4.83 2.40 4.27
N ALA A 48 -5.09 2.22 5.57
CA ALA A 48 -6.32 1.63 6.05
C ALA A 48 -7.55 2.46 5.60
N ALA A 49 -7.46 3.79 5.71
CA ALA A 49 -8.51 4.70 5.27
C ALA A 49 -8.75 4.63 3.74
N MET A 50 -7.68 4.47 2.95
CA MET A 50 -7.77 4.26 1.49
C MET A 50 -8.48 2.97 1.13
N ILE A 51 -8.15 1.87 1.81
CA ILE A 51 -8.77 0.55 1.59
C ILE A 51 -10.28 0.62 1.85
N THR A 52 -10.68 1.13 3.01
CA THR A 52 -12.10 1.21 3.39
C THR A 52 -12.90 2.12 2.45
N SER A 53 -12.34 3.28 2.10
CA SER A 53 -13.07 4.31 1.33
C SER A 53 -13.32 3.88 -0.12
N ALA A 54 -12.34 3.26 -0.76
CA ALA A 54 -12.45 2.85 -2.15
C ALA A 54 -13.37 1.64 -2.36
N VAL A 55 -13.37 0.68 -1.43
CA VAL A 55 -14.28 -0.49 -1.48
C VAL A 55 -15.74 -0.05 -1.40
N LEU A 56 -16.07 0.94 -0.56
CA LEU A 56 -17.44 1.45 -0.44
C LEU A 56 -17.92 2.23 -1.68
N ALA A 57 -17.00 2.88 -2.40
CA ALA A 57 -17.36 3.83 -3.46
C ALA A 57 -17.47 3.20 -4.86
N ALA A 58 -16.81 2.07 -5.11
CA ALA A 58 -16.50 1.62 -6.48
C ALA A 58 -17.36 0.47 -7.03
N GLY A 59 -18.33 -0.07 -6.27
CA GLY A 59 -19.25 -1.10 -6.78
C GLY A 59 -18.58 -2.34 -7.39
N GLY A 60 -17.33 -2.64 -6.99
CA GLY A 60 -16.62 -3.86 -7.36
C GLY A 60 -15.53 -3.76 -8.45
N THR A 61 -15.33 -2.60 -9.09
CA THR A 61 -14.34 -2.52 -10.20
C THR A 61 -13.01 -1.87 -9.84
N VAL A 62 -12.97 -1.01 -8.82
CA VAL A 62 -11.72 -0.40 -8.33
C VAL A 62 -11.24 -1.19 -7.13
N MET A 63 -10.02 -1.71 -7.22
CA MET A 63 -9.34 -2.38 -6.14
C MET A 63 -8.46 -1.38 -5.41
N ALA A 64 -8.53 -1.37 -4.08
CA ALA A 64 -7.60 -0.66 -3.22
C ALA A 64 -6.47 -1.57 -2.76
N ASN A 65 -5.26 -1.04 -2.59
CA ASN A 65 -4.11 -1.85 -2.22
C ASN A 65 -4.28 -2.31 -0.76
N PRO A 66 -4.47 -3.62 -0.48
CA PRO A 66 -4.65 -4.09 0.88
C PRO A 66 -3.34 -4.22 1.67
N SER A 67 -2.17 -4.03 1.05
CA SER A 67 -0.89 -4.39 1.68
C SER A 67 -0.31 -3.27 2.55
N ALA A 68 -0.24 -3.55 3.85
CA ALA A 68 0.75 -2.98 4.75
C ALA A 68 2.00 -3.88 4.75
N ALA A 69 3.19 -3.26 4.61
CA ALA A 69 4.52 -3.82 4.89
C ALA A 69 4.64 -5.37 4.86
N GLY A 70 4.48 -5.98 3.68
CA GLY A 70 4.78 -7.41 3.46
C GLY A 70 3.58 -8.36 3.32
N ALA A 71 2.34 -7.86 3.33
CA ALA A 71 1.15 -8.68 3.05
C ALA A 71 0.93 -8.93 1.54
N TYR A 72 0.11 -9.94 1.22
CA TYR A 72 -0.29 -10.32 -0.15
C TYR A 72 -0.72 -9.11 -0.99
N THR A 73 0.07 -8.76 -2.01
CA THR A 73 -0.30 -7.79 -3.03
C THR A 73 -1.20 -8.47 -4.08
N PRO A 74 -2.43 -7.99 -4.32
CA PRO A 74 -3.33 -8.60 -5.29
C PRO A 74 -2.72 -8.64 -6.70
N PRO A 75 -3.06 -9.64 -7.53
CA PRO A 75 -2.43 -9.84 -8.83
C PRO A 75 -2.47 -8.60 -9.73
N LEU A 76 -3.55 -7.83 -9.67
CA LEU A 76 -3.74 -6.63 -10.47
C LEU A 76 -2.75 -5.50 -10.13
N PHE A 77 -2.41 -5.33 -8.85
CA PHE A 77 -1.37 -4.37 -8.43
C PHE A 77 0.00 -4.78 -8.96
N LYS A 78 0.34 -6.07 -8.85
CA LYS A 78 1.59 -6.60 -9.41
C LYS A 78 1.67 -6.43 -10.92
N GLN A 79 0.55 -6.50 -11.64
CA GLN A 79 0.52 -6.30 -13.09
C GLN A 79 0.86 -4.85 -13.47
N VAL A 80 0.25 -3.85 -12.83
CA VAL A 80 0.56 -2.44 -13.14
C VAL A 80 1.95 -2.05 -12.65
N GLU A 81 2.40 -2.58 -11.52
CA GLU A 81 3.79 -2.46 -11.07
C GLU A 81 4.76 -3.10 -12.06
N ALA A 82 4.43 -4.26 -12.65
CA ALA A 82 5.25 -4.90 -13.66
C ALA A 82 5.33 -4.08 -14.95
N ILE A 83 4.25 -3.42 -15.37
CA ILE A 83 4.25 -2.48 -16.51
C ILE A 83 5.25 -1.35 -16.25
N GLU A 84 5.24 -0.76 -15.05
CA GLU A 84 6.21 0.27 -14.67
C GLU A 84 7.63 -0.31 -14.56
N ASN A 85 7.81 -1.48 -13.94
CA ASN A 85 9.09 -2.13 -13.69
C ASN A 85 9.77 -2.66 -14.95
N ALA A 86 9.02 -3.01 -16.00
CA ALA A 86 9.58 -3.37 -17.30
C ALA A 86 10.51 -2.26 -17.85
N ASN A 87 10.25 -1.00 -17.49
CA ASN A 87 11.13 0.12 -17.84
C ASN A 87 12.47 0.13 -17.08
N TYR A 88 12.53 -0.50 -15.91
CA TYR A 88 13.75 -0.57 -15.09
C TYR A 88 14.54 -1.85 -15.35
N ILE A 89 13.88 -2.97 -15.69
CA ILE A 89 14.53 -4.24 -16.05
C ILE A 89 15.15 -4.17 -17.45
N GLY A 90 14.58 -3.38 -18.38
CA GLY A 90 15.10 -3.17 -19.73
C GLY A 90 16.38 -2.33 -19.85
N GLN A 91 17.13 -2.11 -18.76
CA GLN A 91 18.28 -1.21 -18.77
C GLN A 91 19.53 -1.82 -19.42
N ILE A 92 19.59 -1.71 -20.76
CA ILE A 92 20.71 -1.06 -21.45
C ILE A 92 20.12 -0.16 -22.55
N GLY A 93 19.80 1.10 -22.20
CA GLY A 93 19.59 2.19 -23.16
C GLY A 93 18.16 2.59 -23.58
N GLN A 94 17.10 1.78 -23.35
CA GLN A 94 15.73 2.15 -23.74
C GLN A 94 14.65 1.66 -22.76
N LYS A 95 13.69 2.55 -22.41
CA LYS A 95 12.47 2.19 -21.65
C LYS A 95 11.51 1.44 -22.57
N VAL A 96 10.84 0.40 -22.06
CA VAL A 96 9.85 -0.39 -22.81
C VAL A 96 8.58 0.43 -23.10
N TYR A 97 8.10 1.16 -22.10
CA TYR A 97 6.96 2.05 -22.15
C TYR A 97 7.36 3.40 -21.58
N GLU A 98 8.02 4.23 -22.38
CA GLU A 98 8.24 5.61 -21.97
C GLU A 98 6.89 6.35 -21.85
N PRO A 99 6.56 6.93 -20.68
CA PRO A 99 5.26 7.57 -20.51
C PRO A 99 5.05 8.74 -21.48
N ASN A 100 3.82 8.87 -21.99
CA ASN A 100 3.36 10.03 -22.76
C ASN A 100 4.08 10.25 -24.11
N THR A 101 4.67 9.22 -24.72
CA THR A 101 5.41 9.35 -25.99
C THR A 101 4.72 8.76 -27.20
N ASN A 102 3.82 7.79 -27.02
CA ASN A 102 3.20 7.07 -28.13
C ASN A 102 1.70 7.36 -28.18
N GLY A 103 1.26 8.23 -29.08
CA GLY A 103 -0.15 8.61 -29.25
C GLY A 103 -0.42 10.08 -28.91
N ALA A 104 -1.69 10.49 -29.02
CA ALA A 104 -2.11 11.87 -28.86
C ALA A 104 -2.42 12.21 -27.38
N PRO A 105 -1.77 13.22 -26.77
CA PRO A 105 -2.00 13.58 -25.36
C PRO A 105 -3.45 13.92 -25.04
N GLU A 106 -4.15 14.61 -25.93
CA GLU A 106 -5.55 14.97 -25.78
C GLU A 106 -6.52 13.77 -25.73
N LYS A 107 -6.04 12.56 -26.05
CA LYS A 107 -6.79 11.29 -25.96
C LYS A 107 -6.38 10.39 -24.80
N HIS A 108 -5.26 10.68 -24.14
CA HIS A 108 -4.65 9.76 -23.17
C HIS A 108 -4.24 10.42 -21.86
N LEU A 109 -4.15 11.74 -21.78
CA LEU A 109 -3.89 12.39 -20.50
C LEU A 109 -5.12 12.22 -19.57
N PRO A 110 -4.94 11.65 -18.36
CA PRO A 110 -6.03 11.51 -17.41
C PRO A 110 -6.59 12.87 -17.01
N GLN A 111 -7.93 12.96 -16.96
CA GLN A 111 -8.67 14.09 -16.43
C GLN A 111 -9.20 13.74 -15.05
N VAL A 112 -8.89 14.58 -14.07
CA VAL A 112 -9.25 14.35 -12.66
C VAL A 112 -10.26 15.39 -12.21
N LYS A 113 -11.34 14.91 -11.58
CA LYS A 113 -12.30 15.73 -10.84
C LYS A 113 -12.27 15.32 -9.37
N VAL A 114 -12.14 16.30 -8.48
CA VAL A 114 -12.16 16.12 -7.03
C VAL A 114 -13.31 16.93 -6.45
N ASP A 115 -14.15 16.30 -5.64
CA ASP A 115 -15.28 16.90 -4.92
C ASP A 115 -15.27 16.42 -3.47
N GLY A 116 -14.62 17.18 -2.59
CA GLY A 116 -14.23 16.70 -1.26
C GLY A 116 -13.39 15.42 -1.37
N ASN A 117 -13.90 14.33 -0.78
CA ASN A 117 -13.26 13.02 -0.83
C ASN A 117 -13.61 12.22 -2.09
N ASP A 118 -14.55 12.67 -2.92
CA ASP A 118 -14.93 11.97 -4.15
C ASP A 118 -13.98 12.32 -5.29
N VAL A 119 -13.24 11.32 -5.75
CA VAL A 119 -12.32 11.42 -6.88
C VAL A 119 -12.89 10.67 -8.07
N ALA A 120 -12.95 11.34 -9.22
CA ALA A 120 -13.25 10.72 -10.51
C ALA A 120 -12.08 10.94 -11.47
N VAL A 121 -11.61 9.86 -12.08
CA VAL A 121 -10.57 9.91 -13.12
C VAL A 121 -11.17 9.35 -14.40
N SER A 122 -11.16 10.15 -15.45
CA SER A 122 -11.63 9.77 -16.79
C SER A 122 -10.56 10.05 -17.83
N VAL A 123 -10.56 9.29 -18.92
CA VAL A 123 -9.58 9.47 -20.00
C VAL A 123 -10.36 9.61 -21.31
N PRO A 124 -10.12 10.64 -22.13
CA PRO A 124 -10.80 10.86 -23.40
C PRO A 124 -10.37 9.86 -24.49
N HIS A 125 -10.65 8.57 -24.26
CA HIS A 125 -10.19 7.45 -25.05
C HIS A 125 -11.35 6.53 -25.45
N VAL A 126 -11.20 5.85 -26.59
CA VAL A 126 -12.16 4.84 -27.07
C VAL A 126 -12.03 3.52 -26.29
N MET A 127 -13.10 2.73 -26.26
CA MET A 127 -13.10 1.39 -25.65
C MET A 127 -13.65 0.42 -26.70
N THR A 128 -12.74 -0.20 -27.44
CA THR A 128 -13.01 -1.16 -28.52
C THR A 128 -12.11 -2.37 -28.36
N GLU A 129 -12.45 -3.51 -28.97
CA GLU A 129 -11.67 -4.74 -28.85
C GLU A 129 -10.22 -4.56 -29.31
N GLU A 130 -9.99 -3.77 -30.35
CA GLU A 130 -8.68 -3.51 -30.93
C GLU A 130 -7.93 -2.38 -30.22
N HIS A 131 -8.65 -1.46 -29.57
CA HIS A 131 -8.06 -0.25 -29.00
C HIS A 131 -8.82 0.22 -27.76
N TYR A 132 -8.20 0.05 -26.60
CA TYR A 132 -8.81 0.37 -25.31
C TYR A 132 -7.76 0.63 -24.23
N ILE A 133 -8.20 1.29 -23.17
CA ILE A 133 -7.42 1.41 -21.93
C ILE A 133 -7.59 0.10 -21.16
N GLN A 134 -6.49 -0.62 -20.92
CA GLN A 134 -6.51 -1.89 -20.17
C GLN A 134 -6.56 -1.65 -18.66
N PHE A 135 -5.81 -0.65 -18.21
CA PHE A 135 -5.62 -0.37 -16.80
C PHE A 135 -5.63 1.14 -16.53
N MET A 136 -6.22 1.52 -15.39
CA MET A 136 -6.06 2.84 -14.79
C MET A 136 -5.67 2.66 -13.33
N TRP A 137 -4.72 3.44 -12.82
CA TRP A 137 -4.32 3.39 -11.42
C TRP A 137 -3.93 4.74 -10.85
N LEU A 138 -3.97 4.86 -9.53
CA LEU A 138 -3.47 6.01 -8.78
C LEU A 138 -2.28 5.57 -7.94
N LYS A 139 -1.25 6.41 -7.93
CA LYS A 139 -0.11 6.28 -7.01
C LYS A 139 -0.13 7.37 -5.97
N ASP A 140 0.25 7.02 -4.76
CA ASP A 140 0.59 8.00 -3.74
C ASP A 140 1.91 8.70 -4.12
N VAL A 141 1.90 10.03 -4.18
CA VAL A 141 3.10 10.78 -4.53
C VAL A 141 4.17 10.67 -3.44
N ALA A 142 3.79 10.56 -2.17
CA ALA A 142 4.73 10.52 -1.05
C ALA A 142 5.48 9.19 -0.96
N THR A 143 4.80 8.07 -1.27
CA THR A 143 5.37 6.73 -1.12
C THR A 143 5.69 6.06 -2.46
N ASN A 144 5.22 6.61 -3.57
CA ASN A 144 5.33 6.04 -4.92
C ASN A 144 4.66 4.65 -5.05
N GLU A 145 3.76 4.30 -4.14
CA GLU A 145 3.01 3.04 -4.18
C GLU A 145 1.73 3.17 -4.99
N VAL A 146 1.33 2.10 -5.67
CA VAL A 146 0.01 2.00 -6.29
C VAL A 146 -1.03 1.80 -5.20
N VAL A 147 -2.01 2.70 -5.10
CA VAL A 147 -3.03 2.69 -4.04
C VAL A 147 -4.40 2.27 -4.54
N LEU A 148 -4.72 2.57 -5.79
CA LEU A 148 -5.98 2.22 -6.44
C LEU A 148 -5.71 1.75 -7.85
N VAL A 149 -6.39 0.70 -8.29
CA VAL A 149 -6.28 0.17 -9.66
C VAL A 149 -7.63 -0.33 -10.16
N LYS A 150 -7.90 -0.10 -11.43
CA LYS A 150 -9.04 -0.65 -12.16
C LYS A 150 -8.54 -1.31 -13.45
N ALA A 151 -8.89 -2.59 -13.62
CA ALA A 151 -8.82 -3.25 -14.92
C ALA A 151 -10.09 -2.91 -15.71
N LEU A 152 -9.92 -2.67 -17.01
CA LEU A 152 -10.97 -2.20 -17.90
C LEU A 152 -11.04 -3.16 -19.10
N PRO A 153 -12.11 -3.95 -19.25
CA PRO A 153 -12.32 -4.70 -20.48
C PRO A 153 -12.64 -3.74 -21.63
N PRO A 154 -12.41 -4.12 -22.89
CA PRO A 154 -12.73 -3.29 -24.05
C PRO A 154 -14.22 -2.94 -24.16
N THR A 155 -15.09 -3.70 -23.47
CA THR A 155 -16.54 -3.48 -23.41
C THR A 155 -16.97 -2.42 -22.40
N ASP A 156 -16.06 -1.89 -21.57
CA ASP A 156 -16.39 -0.81 -20.64
C ASP A 156 -16.80 0.47 -21.41
N PRO A 157 -17.64 1.34 -20.83
CA PRO A 157 -18.06 2.57 -21.49
C PRO A 157 -16.88 3.50 -21.83
N SER A 158 -16.99 4.18 -22.98
CA SER A 158 -16.14 5.31 -23.34
C SER A 158 -16.80 6.63 -22.91
N PRO A 159 -16.07 7.58 -22.28
CA PRO A 159 -14.66 7.46 -21.88
C PRO A 159 -14.47 6.52 -20.68
N PRO A 160 -13.39 5.72 -20.64
CA PRO A 160 -13.09 4.89 -19.49
C PRO A 160 -12.91 5.77 -18.27
N THR A 161 -13.62 5.40 -17.20
CA THR A 161 -13.72 6.19 -15.98
C THR A 161 -13.71 5.26 -14.77
N PHE A 162 -13.10 5.73 -13.68
CA PHE A 162 -13.34 5.17 -12.37
C PHE A 162 -13.54 6.26 -11.31
N LYS A 163 -14.27 5.89 -10.25
CA LYS A 163 -14.58 6.76 -9.11
C LYS A 163 -14.16 6.07 -7.83
N ALA A 164 -13.63 6.83 -6.88
CA ALA A 164 -13.24 6.34 -5.57
C ALA A 164 -13.43 7.43 -4.53
N LYS A 165 -13.70 7.03 -3.28
CA LYS A 165 -13.53 7.92 -2.14
C LYS A 165 -12.09 7.81 -1.64
N VAL A 166 -11.43 8.95 -1.52
CA VAL A 166 -10.03 9.07 -1.09
C VAL A 166 -10.00 9.98 0.15
N PRO A 167 -9.23 9.66 1.21
CA PRO A 167 -9.08 10.55 2.35
C PRO A 167 -8.48 11.90 1.96
N SER A 168 -8.89 12.95 2.66
CA SER A 168 -8.30 14.28 2.59
C SER A 168 -6.81 14.27 2.94
N GLY A 169 -6.04 15.21 2.39
CA GLY A 169 -4.60 15.38 2.67
C GLY A 169 -3.68 14.42 1.91
N VAL A 170 -4.24 13.65 0.98
CA VAL A 170 -3.50 12.71 0.12
C VAL A 170 -3.18 13.40 -1.21
N GLU A 171 -1.92 13.34 -1.63
CA GLU A 171 -1.51 13.72 -2.99
C GLU A 171 -1.35 12.46 -3.85
N LEU A 172 -2.09 12.39 -4.95
CA LEU A 172 -2.15 11.24 -5.84
C LEU A 172 -1.73 11.62 -7.25
N ARG A 173 -1.26 10.64 -8.01
CA ARG A 173 -0.99 10.79 -9.43
C ARG A 173 -1.69 9.71 -10.25
N PRO A 174 -2.42 10.07 -11.32
CA PRO A 174 -3.08 9.12 -12.18
C PRO A 174 -2.16 8.58 -13.27
N TYR A 175 -2.36 7.30 -13.56
CA TYR A 175 -1.69 6.56 -14.62
C TYR A 175 -2.71 5.72 -15.39
N LEU A 176 -2.39 5.41 -16.63
CA LEU A 176 -3.13 4.45 -17.43
C LEU A 176 -2.21 3.67 -18.36
N PHE A 177 -2.73 2.58 -18.89
CA PHE A 177 -2.09 1.82 -19.94
C PHE A 177 -3.06 1.54 -21.08
N CYS A 178 -2.73 2.02 -22.27
CA CYS A 178 -3.43 1.72 -23.52
C CYS A 178 -2.75 0.53 -24.21
N ASN A 179 -3.52 -0.40 -24.74
CA ASN A 179 -2.99 -1.60 -25.40
C ASN A 179 -2.10 -1.27 -26.63
N LEU A 180 -2.37 -0.15 -27.32
CA LEU A 180 -1.58 0.29 -28.49
C LEU A 180 -0.60 1.42 -28.18
N HIS A 181 -0.98 2.31 -27.25
CA HIS A 181 -0.27 3.56 -26.98
C HIS A 181 0.55 3.54 -25.69
N GLY A 182 0.57 2.39 -25.00
CA GLY A 182 1.43 2.16 -23.85
C GLY A 182 1.07 2.99 -22.62
N LEU A 183 2.09 3.36 -21.87
CA LEU A 183 1.97 3.99 -20.56
C LEU A 183 1.71 5.50 -20.68
N TRP A 184 0.75 5.99 -19.90
CA TRP A 184 0.50 7.42 -19.76
C TRP A 184 0.42 7.80 -18.29
N LYS A 185 0.87 9.02 -18.00
CA LYS A 185 1.01 9.59 -16.66
C LYS A 185 0.47 11.01 -16.67
N GLY A 186 -0.50 11.29 -15.81
CA GLY A 186 -1.03 12.64 -15.60
C GLY A 186 -0.29 13.41 -14.50
N GLU A 187 -0.71 14.65 -14.31
CA GLU A 187 -0.22 15.51 -13.24
C GLU A 187 -0.73 15.05 -11.86
N PRO A 188 0.06 15.26 -10.78
CA PRO A 188 -0.42 14.96 -9.44
C PRO A 188 -1.53 15.93 -9.02
N PHE A 189 -2.41 15.48 -8.13
CA PHE A 189 -3.50 16.26 -7.57
C PHE A 189 -3.66 15.97 -6.07
N LYS A 190 -4.21 16.94 -5.34
CA LYS A 190 -4.47 16.80 -3.90
C LYS A 190 -5.96 16.56 -3.66
N VAL A 191 -6.26 15.67 -2.73
CA VAL A 191 -7.61 15.51 -2.18
C VAL A 191 -7.70 16.41 -0.96
N ALA A 192 -8.66 17.34 -1.00
CA ALA A 192 -8.83 18.42 -0.02
C ALA A 192 -9.32 17.90 1.33
#